data_AF-Q4D8B2-F1
#
_entry.id   AF-Q4D8B2-F1
#
_cell.length_a   1.000
_cell.length_b   1.000
_cell.length_c   1.000
_cell.angle_alpha   90.00
_cell.angle_beta   90.00
_cell.angle_gamma   90.00
#
_symmetry.space_group_name_H-M   'P 1'
#
loop_
_entity.id
_entity.type
_entity.pdbx_description
1 polymer ?
#
loop_
_entity_poly.entity_id
_entity_poly.type
_entity_poly.pdbx_seq_one_letter_code
_entity_poly.pdbx_strand_id
1 'polypeptide(L)'
;MIFGCGGILASPESIFCVSFIFSRCRRMEGRGGEEKKRRESWSLGMDRFIVGSPIGEGRFGVVRAAVVKESGVPAAIKFVTTPRLDEGIPHPTARELLVALRLVHPFVIRTYEVVPCGCSLALVMERCKTDLATVLSGRTASNPLPALEAKSLFKMLLLALAYIHSEGVLHRDVKPSNCFLTAEGELRLGDFGLSRAWDAEASMTHEVVSRWYRAPELLLGQRHYGPEIDVWSSGCVFAELLRGYGGAFFAGDGDIWQLSRIFDVLGTPTPTSWPSAVLLPDWGKLHFEPKRPLPLREFFPDASECALDLLRRLLCLDPQKRLTAAGALRHAYFSEYPT
;
A
#
# COMPACT_ATOMS: atom_id res chain seq x y z
N MET A 1 -7.56 30.00 7.81
CA MET A 1 -6.39 30.21 6.95
C MET A 1 -5.70 28.87 6.76
N ILE A 2 -6.02 28.14 5.69
CA ILE A 2 -5.24 26.98 5.26
C ILE A 2 -4.68 27.39 3.90
N PHE A 3 -3.52 28.06 3.96
CA PHE A 3 -2.72 28.40 2.80
C PHE A 3 -1.42 27.59 2.87
N GLY A 4 -1.11 26.94 1.76
CA GLY A 4 0.26 26.69 1.33
C GLY A 4 1.07 25.66 2.11
N CYS A 5 0.89 24.38 1.76
CA CYS A 5 2.00 23.43 1.74
C CYS A 5 1.95 22.68 0.41
N GLY A 6 2.99 22.89 -0.41
CA GLY A 6 3.39 22.15 -1.61
C GLY A 6 2.33 21.36 -2.37
N GLY A 7 1.89 21.90 -3.51
CA GLY A 7 1.51 21.12 -4.71
C GLY A 7 0.19 20.34 -4.71
N ILE A 8 -0.45 20.08 -3.57
CA ILE A 8 -1.69 19.29 -3.53
C ILE A 8 -2.88 20.24 -3.32
N LEU A 9 -3.48 20.70 -4.41
CA LEU A 9 -4.78 21.36 -4.38
C LEU A 9 -5.84 20.32 -3.96
N ALA A 10 -6.25 20.36 -2.69
CA ALA A 10 -7.37 19.56 -2.22
C ALA A 10 -8.65 19.99 -2.97
N SER A 11 -9.44 19.02 -3.44
CA SER A 11 -10.72 19.33 -4.09
C SER A 11 -11.64 20.09 -3.12
N PRO A 12 -12.55 20.95 -3.61
CA PRO A 12 -13.53 21.63 -2.76
C PRO A 12 -14.32 20.67 -1.86
N GLU A 13 -14.60 19.46 -2.34
CA GLU A 13 -15.30 18.40 -1.60
C GLU A 13 -14.44 17.83 -0.46
N SER A 14 -13.13 17.63 -0.70
CA SER A 14 -12.19 17.17 0.32
C SER A 14 -11.97 18.22 1.41
N ILE A 15 -11.89 19.50 1.02
CA ILE A 15 -11.82 20.63 1.96
C ILE A 15 -13.11 20.72 2.76
N PHE A 16 -14.27 20.55 2.11
CA PHE A 16 -15.56 20.56 2.80
C PHE A 16 -15.65 19.42 3.81
N CYS A 17 -15.27 18.19 3.44
CA CYS A 17 -15.32 17.02 4.32
C CYS A 17 -14.45 17.21 5.57
N VAL A 18 -13.21 17.69 5.40
CA VAL A 18 -12.33 17.98 6.54
C VAL A 18 -12.84 19.17 7.34
N SER A 19 -13.31 20.25 6.70
CA SER A 19 -13.93 21.38 7.41
C SER A 19 -15.18 20.96 8.18
N PHE A 20 -15.94 19.99 7.67
CA PHE A 20 -17.15 19.45 8.28
C PHE A 20 -16.80 18.56 9.47
N ILE A 21 -15.77 17.72 9.34
CA ILE A 21 -15.18 16.97 10.45
C ILE A 21 -14.68 17.96 11.52
N PHE A 22 -13.95 19.01 11.14
CA PHE A 22 -13.50 20.07 12.04
C PHE A 22 -14.67 20.85 12.67
N SER A 23 -15.74 21.12 11.93
CA SER A 23 -16.91 21.87 12.42
C SER A 23 -17.71 21.04 13.44
N ARG A 24 -17.86 19.74 13.19
CA ARG A 24 -18.45 18.79 14.15
C ARG A 24 -17.57 18.62 15.40
N CYS A 25 -16.24 18.62 15.26
CA CYS A 25 -15.33 18.64 16.40
C CYS A 25 -15.40 19.98 17.17
N ARG A 26 -15.42 21.15 16.51
CA ARG A 26 -15.39 22.48 17.17
C ARG A 26 -16.71 22.94 17.80
N ARG A 27 -17.87 22.51 17.31
CA ARG A 27 -19.16 22.80 17.98
C ARG A 27 -19.25 22.22 19.41
N MET A 28 -18.24 21.47 19.84
CA MET A 28 -18.14 20.84 21.15
C MET A 28 -17.50 21.71 22.25
N GLU A 29 -16.99 22.91 21.92
CA GLU A 29 -16.30 23.82 22.86
C GLU A 29 -17.22 24.72 23.71
N GLY A 30 -18.54 24.47 23.74
CA GLY A 30 -19.51 25.30 24.46
C GLY A 30 -20.28 24.57 25.57
N ARG A 31 -20.02 24.96 26.83
CA ARG A 31 -20.80 24.71 28.07
C ARG A 31 -20.71 23.31 28.70
N GLY A 32 -20.06 23.26 29.87
CA GLY A 32 -20.05 22.11 30.78
C GLY A 32 -21.45 21.80 31.32
N GLY A 33 -21.86 20.53 31.22
CA GLY A 33 -23.12 20.03 31.75
C GLY A 33 -23.70 18.77 31.09
N GLU A 34 -23.28 18.39 29.88
CA GLU A 34 -23.95 17.35 29.06
C GLU A 34 -23.07 16.16 28.65
N GLU A 35 -22.36 15.52 29.58
CA GLU A 35 -21.49 14.37 29.27
C GLU A 35 -22.25 13.14 28.73
N LYS A 36 -23.50 12.93 29.16
CA LYS A 36 -24.32 11.79 28.76
C LYS A 36 -24.94 11.95 27.35
N LYS A 37 -25.43 13.15 27.03
CA LYS A 37 -25.91 13.52 25.68
C LYS A 37 -24.77 13.62 24.66
N ARG A 38 -23.56 14.01 25.11
CA ARG A 38 -22.36 14.00 24.25
C ARG A 38 -22.13 12.62 23.67
N ARG A 39 -22.14 11.55 24.49
CA ARG A 39 -21.99 10.15 24.03
C ARG A 39 -23.03 9.74 22.98
N GLU A 40 -24.28 10.18 23.11
CA GLU A 40 -25.35 9.89 22.14
C GLU A 40 -25.19 10.67 20.83
N SER A 41 -24.60 11.87 20.84
CA SER A 41 -24.36 12.61 19.58
C SER A 41 -23.20 12.03 18.76
N TRP A 42 -22.25 11.31 19.37
CA TRP A 42 -21.16 10.65 18.66
C TRP A 42 -21.63 9.38 17.91
N SER A 43 -22.75 8.77 18.31
CA SER A 43 -23.24 7.54 17.67
C SER A 43 -23.99 7.79 16.36
N LEU A 44 -24.53 9.00 16.13
CA LEU A 44 -25.43 9.27 15.00
C LEU A 44 -24.85 8.88 13.62
N GLY A 45 -23.54 9.00 13.43
CA GLY A 45 -22.89 8.59 12.18
C GLY A 45 -22.78 7.06 12.04
N MET A 46 -22.53 6.38 13.16
CA MET A 46 -22.37 4.92 13.26
C MET A 46 -23.68 4.16 13.30
N ASP A 47 -24.77 4.81 13.72
CA ASP A 47 -26.10 4.20 13.80
C ASP A 47 -26.62 3.72 12.44
N ARG A 48 -26.02 4.15 11.32
CA ARG A 48 -26.31 3.66 9.96
C ARG A 48 -25.67 2.31 9.62
N PHE A 49 -24.79 1.78 10.47
CA PHE A 49 -24.07 0.54 10.22
C PHE A 49 -24.46 -0.54 11.24
N ILE A 50 -24.56 -1.77 10.79
CA ILE A 50 -24.55 -2.96 11.66
C ILE A 50 -23.11 -3.44 11.72
N VAL A 51 -22.42 -3.16 12.82
CA VAL A 51 -21.02 -3.54 13.01
C VAL A 51 -20.95 -5.00 13.47
N GLY A 52 -20.29 -5.83 12.68
CA GLY A 52 -20.11 -7.26 12.90
C GLY A 52 -18.79 -7.62 13.59
N SER A 53 -18.30 -8.83 13.33
CA SER A 53 -17.07 -9.37 13.93
C SER A 53 -15.80 -8.63 13.46
N PRO A 54 -14.70 -8.68 14.24
CA PRO A 54 -13.39 -8.31 13.73
C PRO A 54 -13.01 -9.19 12.53
N ILE A 55 -12.40 -8.58 11.52
CA ILE A 55 -11.92 -9.25 10.30
C ILE A 55 -10.43 -9.03 10.06
N GLY A 56 -9.79 -8.16 10.84
CA GLY A 56 -8.36 -7.94 10.78
C GLY A 56 -7.92 -7.00 11.90
N GLU A 57 -6.65 -7.11 12.27
CA GLU A 57 -5.98 -6.19 13.18
C GLU A 57 -4.78 -5.59 12.45
N GLY A 58 -4.76 -4.26 12.35
CA GLY A 58 -3.67 -3.52 11.72
C GLY A 58 -2.90 -2.72 12.76
N ARG A 59 -1.80 -2.11 12.32
CA ARG A 59 -0.95 -1.23 13.15
C ARG A 59 -1.74 -0.13 13.89
N PHE A 60 -2.83 0.34 13.29
CA PHE A 60 -3.61 1.49 13.78
C PHE A 60 -4.91 1.10 14.51
N GLY A 61 -5.20 -0.20 14.63
CA GLY A 61 -6.39 -0.69 15.32
C GLY A 61 -7.09 -1.84 14.61
N VAL A 62 -8.31 -2.12 15.06
CA VAL A 62 -9.12 -3.24 14.59
C VAL A 62 -9.95 -2.84 13.37
N VAL A 63 -10.02 -3.73 12.39
CA VAL A 63 -10.95 -3.66 11.26
C VAL A 63 -12.11 -4.62 11.54
N ARG A 64 -13.33 -4.12 11.45
CA ARG A 64 -14.54 -4.92 11.65
C ARG A 64 -15.36 -5.00 10.36
N ALA A 65 -15.99 -6.14 10.12
CA ALA A 65 -17.04 -6.23 9.12
C ALA A 65 -18.21 -5.34 9.53
N ALA A 66 -18.90 -4.76 8.57
CA ALA A 66 -20.12 -4.02 8.78
C ALA A 66 -21.07 -4.18 7.58
N VAL A 67 -22.32 -3.78 7.79
CA VAL A 67 -23.33 -3.69 6.73
C VAL A 67 -24.01 -2.33 6.86
N VAL A 68 -24.19 -1.62 5.76
CA VAL A 68 -24.99 -0.40 5.71
C VAL A 68 -26.46 -0.79 5.90
N LYS A 69 -27.13 -0.28 6.94
CA LYS A 69 -28.50 -0.69 7.31
C LYS A 69 -29.51 -0.49 6.18
N GLU A 70 -29.44 0.64 5.51
CA GLU A 70 -30.42 1.04 4.50
C GLU A 70 -30.29 0.25 3.20
N SER A 71 -29.06 -0.02 2.76
CA SER A 71 -28.78 -0.64 1.45
C SER A 71 -28.40 -2.12 1.53
N GLY A 72 -28.08 -2.64 2.72
CA GLY A 72 -27.52 -3.98 2.88
C GLY A 72 -26.10 -4.14 2.33
N VAL A 73 -25.48 -3.05 1.86
CA VAL A 73 -24.15 -3.10 1.24
C VAL A 73 -23.09 -3.46 2.29
N PRO A 74 -22.24 -4.47 2.04
CA PRO A 74 -21.16 -4.81 2.96
C PRO A 74 -20.07 -3.73 3.01
N ALA A 75 -19.57 -3.45 4.20
CA ALA A 75 -18.52 -2.47 4.46
C ALA A 75 -17.47 -3.02 5.44
N ALA A 76 -16.28 -2.44 5.43
CA ALA A 76 -15.24 -2.68 6.42
C ALA A 76 -14.99 -1.38 7.18
N ILE A 77 -14.96 -1.44 8.51
CA ILE A 77 -14.74 -0.25 9.35
C ILE A 77 -13.42 -0.39 10.08
N LYS A 78 -12.47 0.49 9.77
CA LYS A 78 -11.18 0.59 10.46
C LYS A 78 -11.28 1.66 11.54
N PHE A 79 -11.12 1.26 12.79
CA PHE A 79 -11.11 2.18 13.93
C PHE A 79 -9.68 2.65 14.19
N VAL A 80 -9.45 3.96 14.07
CA VAL A 80 -8.18 4.63 14.32
C VAL A 80 -8.30 5.39 15.63
N THR A 81 -7.66 4.88 16.68
CA THR A 81 -7.63 5.55 17.98
C THR A 81 -6.88 6.87 17.82
N THR A 82 -7.54 7.97 18.16
CA THR A 82 -6.96 9.31 18.11
C THR A 82 -7.05 9.89 19.52
N PRO A 83 -6.01 9.73 20.35
CA PRO A 83 -5.99 10.35 21.67
C PRO A 83 -6.27 11.83 21.52
N ARG A 84 -7.20 12.36 22.32
CA ARG A 84 -7.59 13.77 22.34
C ARG A 84 -8.22 14.28 21.03
N LEU A 85 -9.11 13.49 20.43
CA LEU A 85 -9.88 13.91 19.25
C LEU A 85 -10.66 15.22 19.47
N ASP A 86 -10.96 15.58 20.72
CA ASP A 86 -11.52 16.86 21.15
C ASP A 86 -10.58 18.05 20.95
N GLU A 87 -9.25 17.85 21.00
CA GLU A 87 -8.24 18.86 20.61
C GLU A 87 -8.09 18.99 19.08
N GLY A 88 -8.77 18.12 18.31
CA GLY A 88 -8.72 18.05 16.86
C GLY A 88 -7.94 16.86 16.33
N ILE A 89 -7.94 16.70 15.00
CA ILE A 89 -7.22 15.62 14.33
C ILE A 89 -5.77 16.08 14.10
N PRO A 90 -4.75 15.31 14.54
CA PRO A 90 -3.36 15.62 14.24
C PRO A 90 -3.14 15.79 12.73
N HIS A 91 -2.37 16.79 12.32
CA HIS A 91 -2.15 17.11 10.91
C HIS A 91 -1.66 15.90 10.06
N PRO A 92 -0.75 15.03 10.56
CA PRO A 92 -0.37 13.82 9.82
C PRO A 92 -1.56 12.90 9.54
N THR A 93 -2.39 12.64 10.56
CA THR A 93 -3.60 11.81 10.44
C THR A 93 -4.62 12.45 9.51
N ALA A 94 -4.86 13.77 9.61
CA ALA A 94 -5.76 14.48 8.72
C ALA A 94 -5.33 14.35 7.25
N ARG A 95 -4.02 14.45 6.97
CA ARG A 95 -3.46 14.25 5.62
C ARG A 95 -3.67 12.83 5.11
N GLU A 96 -3.46 11.81 5.94
CA GLU A 96 -3.71 10.40 5.57
C GLU A 96 -5.18 10.14 5.23
N LEU A 97 -6.10 10.68 6.04
CA LEU A 97 -7.54 10.57 5.81
C LEU A 97 -7.97 11.29 4.53
N LEU A 98 -7.40 12.48 4.28
CA LEU A 98 -7.65 13.23 3.05
C LEU A 98 -7.20 12.48 1.80
N VAL A 99 -6.02 11.86 1.85
CA VAL A 99 -5.52 11.01 0.76
C VAL A 99 -6.49 9.85 0.54
N ALA A 100 -6.82 9.09 1.60
CA ALA A 100 -7.71 7.94 1.49
C ALA A 100 -9.10 8.30 0.93
N LEU A 101 -9.68 9.43 1.35
CA LEU A 101 -10.98 9.90 0.86
C LEU A 101 -10.97 10.35 -0.60
N ARG A 102 -9.85 10.91 -1.07
CA ARG A 102 -9.66 11.42 -2.45
C ARG A 102 -9.45 10.30 -3.47
N LEU A 103 -8.78 9.21 -3.08
CA LEU A 103 -8.46 8.14 -4.02
C LEU A 103 -9.74 7.41 -4.43
N VAL A 104 -10.10 7.54 -5.71
CA VAL A 104 -11.27 6.91 -6.32
C VAL A 104 -10.85 6.25 -7.62
N HIS A 105 -10.66 4.93 -7.58
CA HIS A 105 -10.25 4.16 -8.74
C HIS A 105 -10.73 2.70 -8.60
N PRO A 106 -11.12 2.02 -9.71
CA PRO A 106 -11.69 0.67 -9.64
C PRO A 106 -10.79 -0.36 -8.95
N PHE A 107 -9.47 -0.18 -8.97
CA PHE A 107 -8.51 -1.12 -8.37
C PHE A 107 -7.88 -0.60 -7.07
N VAL A 108 -8.48 0.41 -6.44
CA VAL A 108 -8.09 0.94 -5.13
C VAL A 108 -9.27 0.79 -4.17
N ILE A 109 -9.04 0.28 -2.95
CA ILE A 109 -10.08 0.18 -1.93
C ILE A 109 -10.72 1.54 -1.72
N ARG A 110 -12.03 1.63 -1.92
CA ARG A 110 -12.77 2.87 -1.73
C ARG A 110 -12.96 3.15 -0.23
N THR A 111 -12.47 4.30 0.25
CA THR A 111 -12.90 4.87 1.54
C THR A 111 -14.12 5.74 1.31
N TYR A 112 -15.30 5.30 1.77
CA TYR A 112 -16.56 6.01 1.57
C TYR A 112 -16.64 7.28 2.41
N GLU A 113 -16.35 7.17 3.70
CA GLU A 113 -16.44 8.27 4.65
C GLU A 113 -15.59 8.03 5.90
N VAL A 114 -15.37 9.09 6.67
CA VAL A 114 -14.75 9.04 7.99
C VAL A 114 -15.74 9.58 9.01
N VAL A 115 -16.08 8.75 9.99
CA VAL A 115 -17.06 9.07 11.02
C VAL A 115 -16.36 9.16 12.38
N PRO A 116 -16.52 10.25 13.13
CA PRO A 116 -16.07 10.31 14.51
C PRO A 116 -16.87 9.33 15.39
N CYS A 117 -16.20 8.51 16.20
CA CYS A 117 -16.79 7.48 17.04
C CYS A 117 -16.11 7.44 18.41
N GLY A 118 -16.62 8.20 19.38
CA GLY A 118 -16.00 8.34 20.70
C GLY A 118 -14.60 8.95 20.60
N CYS A 119 -13.58 8.25 21.12
CA CYS A 119 -12.17 8.68 21.04
C CYS A 119 -11.43 8.17 19.78
N SER A 120 -12.17 7.68 18.79
CA SER A 120 -11.62 7.11 17.57
C SER A 120 -12.26 7.73 16.34
N LEU A 121 -11.52 7.68 15.23
CA LEU A 121 -12.07 7.92 13.90
C LEU A 121 -12.35 6.56 13.27
N ALA A 122 -13.49 6.43 12.64
CA ALA A 122 -13.89 5.20 11.98
C ALA A 122 -13.95 5.44 10.47
N LEU A 123 -13.04 4.80 9.75
CA LEU A 123 -12.95 4.87 8.31
C LEU A 123 -13.85 3.77 7.74
N VAL A 124 -14.91 4.17 7.05
CA VAL A 124 -15.85 3.25 6.39
C VAL A 124 -15.34 2.99 4.99
N MET A 125 -15.07 1.73 4.68
CA MET A 125 -14.39 1.30 3.45
C MET A 125 -15.17 0.21 2.73
N GLU A 126 -14.86 0.02 1.45
CA GLU A 126 -15.24 -1.14 0.66
C GLU A 126 -14.81 -2.44 1.38
N ARG A 127 -15.69 -3.44 1.38
CA ARG A 127 -15.39 -4.77 1.93
C ARG A 127 -15.11 -5.75 0.80
N CYS A 128 -13.88 -6.23 0.76
CA CYS A 128 -13.48 -7.35 -0.09
C CYS A 128 -13.73 -8.71 0.60
N LYS A 129 -13.70 -9.78 -0.20
CA LYS A 129 -13.94 -11.16 0.26
C LYS A 129 -12.71 -11.73 0.98
N THR A 130 -11.53 -11.46 0.46
CA THR A 130 -10.24 -11.97 0.98
C THR A 130 -9.10 -11.06 0.51
N ASP A 131 -7.86 -11.50 0.71
CA ASP A 131 -6.64 -10.86 0.22
C ASP A 131 -5.75 -11.86 -0.52
N LEU A 132 -4.80 -11.33 -1.29
CA LEU A 132 -3.92 -12.13 -2.12
C LEU A 132 -2.98 -13.02 -1.29
N ALA A 133 -2.58 -12.59 -0.09
CA ALA A 133 -1.76 -13.42 0.80
C ALA A 133 -2.51 -14.71 1.18
N THR A 134 -3.78 -14.58 1.56
CA THR A 134 -4.66 -15.69 1.90
C THR A 134 -4.83 -16.62 0.70
N VAL A 135 -5.10 -16.08 -0.49
CA VAL A 135 -5.24 -16.89 -1.72
C VAL A 135 -3.97 -17.67 -2.03
N LEU A 136 -2.80 -17.01 -2.01
CA LEU A 136 -1.53 -17.68 -2.30
C LEU A 136 -1.14 -18.68 -1.23
N SER A 137 -1.47 -18.43 0.05
CA SER A 137 -1.20 -19.37 1.14
C SER A 137 -1.99 -20.69 1.03
N GLY A 138 -3.15 -20.66 0.37
CA GLY A 138 -3.95 -21.85 0.06
C GLY A 138 -3.48 -22.63 -1.17
N ARG A 139 -2.41 -22.20 -1.85
CA ARG A 139 -1.85 -22.81 -3.07
C ARG A 139 -0.53 -23.51 -2.75
N THR A 140 -0.12 -24.42 -3.63
CA THR A 140 1.15 -25.15 -3.54
C THR A 140 1.85 -25.15 -4.89
N ALA A 141 3.12 -25.56 -4.94
CA ALA A 141 3.82 -25.73 -6.22
C ALA A 141 3.11 -26.72 -7.18
N SER A 142 2.37 -27.70 -6.63
CA SER A 142 1.57 -28.66 -7.41
C SER A 142 0.18 -28.16 -7.80
N ASN A 143 -0.28 -27.04 -7.21
CA ASN A 143 -1.55 -26.39 -7.52
C ASN A 143 -1.36 -24.86 -7.46
N PRO A 144 -0.57 -24.29 -8.37
CA PRO A 144 -0.32 -22.86 -8.39
C PRO A 144 -1.55 -22.09 -8.88
N LEU A 145 -1.58 -20.79 -8.59
CA LEU A 145 -2.50 -19.86 -9.22
C LEU A 145 -2.30 -19.89 -10.75
N PRO A 146 -3.37 -20.02 -11.54
CA PRO A 146 -3.25 -20.01 -13.00
C PRO A 146 -2.57 -18.75 -13.53
N ALA A 147 -1.69 -18.91 -14.52
CA ALA A 147 -0.89 -17.81 -15.07
C ALA A 147 -1.75 -16.64 -15.62
N LEU A 148 -2.92 -16.94 -16.19
CA LEU A 148 -3.86 -15.92 -16.67
C LEU A 148 -4.45 -15.10 -15.51
N GLU A 149 -4.80 -15.75 -14.41
CA GLU A 149 -5.31 -15.09 -13.20
C GLU A 149 -4.21 -14.24 -12.57
N ALA A 150 -2.99 -14.78 -12.44
CA ALA A 150 -1.81 -14.05 -11.99
C ALA A 150 -1.54 -12.78 -12.84
N LYS A 151 -1.58 -12.91 -14.17
CA LYS A 151 -1.41 -11.78 -15.12
C LYS A 151 -2.49 -10.72 -14.90
N SER A 152 -3.75 -11.13 -14.73
CA SER A 152 -4.88 -10.23 -14.51
C SER A 152 -4.75 -9.45 -13.20
N LEU A 153 -4.50 -10.16 -12.09
CA LEU A 153 -4.30 -9.55 -10.77
C LEU A 153 -3.12 -8.57 -10.78
N PHE A 154 -2.01 -8.95 -11.40
CA PHE A 154 -0.85 -8.05 -11.48
C PHE A 154 -1.14 -6.80 -12.31
N LYS A 155 -1.89 -6.93 -13.41
CA LYS A 155 -2.34 -5.78 -14.21
C LYS A 155 -3.19 -4.81 -13.38
N MET A 156 -4.14 -5.33 -12.58
CA MET A 156 -4.98 -4.50 -11.70
C MET A 156 -4.14 -3.79 -10.63
N LEU A 157 -3.15 -4.46 -10.04
CA LEU A 157 -2.21 -3.83 -9.11
C LEU A 157 -1.44 -2.68 -9.77
N LEU A 158 -0.90 -2.89 -10.97
CA LEU A 158 -0.19 -1.84 -11.69
C LEU A 158 -1.09 -0.67 -12.08
N LEU A 159 -2.35 -0.92 -12.45
CA LEU A 159 -3.35 0.14 -12.71
C LEU A 159 -3.61 0.96 -11.45
N ALA A 160 -3.75 0.31 -10.29
CA ALA A 160 -3.89 0.98 -9.00
C ALA A 160 -2.66 1.85 -8.68
N LEU A 161 -1.46 1.30 -8.84
CA LEU A 161 -0.19 2.02 -8.59
C LEU A 161 0.00 3.20 -9.54
N ALA A 162 -0.26 3.02 -10.83
CA ALA A 162 -0.17 4.10 -11.81
C ALA A 162 -1.12 5.26 -11.45
N TYR A 163 -2.34 4.95 -11.02
CA TYR A 163 -3.29 5.95 -10.55
C TYR A 163 -2.79 6.69 -9.30
N ILE A 164 -2.44 5.99 -8.21
CA ILE A 164 -2.02 6.67 -6.98
C ILE A 164 -0.75 7.50 -7.18
N HIS A 165 0.19 7.03 -8.02
CA HIS A 165 1.41 7.77 -8.36
C HIS A 165 1.07 9.04 -9.16
N SER A 166 0.09 8.98 -10.06
CA SER A 166 -0.40 10.16 -10.79
C SER A 166 -1.11 11.18 -9.89
N GLU A 167 -1.70 10.72 -8.78
CA GLU A 167 -2.29 11.59 -7.75
C GLU A 167 -1.25 12.21 -6.81
N GLY A 168 0.04 11.90 -7.00
CA GLY A 168 1.15 12.36 -6.17
C GLY A 168 1.20 11.64 -4.81
N VAL A 169 0.82 10.37 -4.76
CA VAL A 169 0.77 9.57 -3.52
C VAL A 169 1.68 8.34 -3.65
N LEU A 170 2.50 8.10 -2.63
CA LEU A 170 3.24 6.84 -2.46
C LEU A 170 2.45 5.90 -1.53
N HIS A 171 2.34 4.62 -1.89
CA HIS A 171 1.66 3.62 -1.05
C HIS A 171 2.52 3.22 0.15
N ARG A 172 3.79 2.86 -0.08
CA ARG A 172 4.83 2.51 0.90
C ARG A 172 4.56 1.26 1.76
N ASP A 173 3.65 0.40 1.31
CA ASP A 173 3.41 -0.92 1.92
C ASP A 173 2.71 -1.89 0.96
N VAL A 174 3.15 -1.91 -0.31
CA VAL A 174 2.59 -2.86 -1.30
C VAL A 174 3.06 -4.27 -0.93
N LYS A 175 2.10 -5.16 -0.69
CA LYS A 175 2.30 -6.58 -0.36
C LYS A 175 1.00 -7.37 -0.58
N PRO A 176 1.05 -8.71 -0.66
CA PRO A 176 -0.14 -9.52 -0.95
C PRO A 176 -1.28 -9.32 0.07
N SER A 177 -1.00 -9.11 1.36
CA SER A 177 -2.05 -8.89 2.38
C SER A 177 -2.72 -7.51 2.30
N ASN A 178 -2.16 -6.57 1.52
CA ASN A 178 -2.77 -5.28 1.20
C ASN A 178 -3.41 -5.27 -0.21
N CYS A 179 -3.34 -6.39 -0.93
CA CYS A 179 -3.99 -6.60 -2.22
C CYS A 179 -5.28 -7.40 -1.99
N PHE A 180 -6.38 -6.71 -1.75
CA PHE A 180 -7.66 -7.33 -1.46
C PHE A 180 -8.36 -7.82 -2.72
N LEU A 181 -9.21 -8.84 -2.60
CA LEU A 181 -9.95 -9.43 -3.72
C LEU A 181 -11.46 -9.36 -3.49
N THR A 182 -12.19 -8.84 -4.47
CA THR A 182 -13.67 -8.84 -4.46
C THR A 182 -14.25 -10.25 -4.58
N ALA A 183 -15.57 -10.39 -4.52
CA ALA A 183 -16.22 -11.67 -4.73
C ALA A 183 -16.04 -12.19 -6.17
N GLU A 184 -15.89 -11.26 -7.11
CA GLU A 184 -15.68 -11.46 -8.55
C GLU A 184 -14.21 -11.73 -8.90
N GLY A 185 -13.30 -11.66 -7.92
CA GLY A 185 -11.87 -11.91 -8.11
C GLY A 185 -11.08 -10.69 -8.60
N GLU A 186 -11.65 -9.49 -8.51
CA GLU A 186 -10.94 -8.26 -8.87
C GLU A 186 -10.07 -7.76 -7.71
N LEU A 187 -8.90 -7.21 -8.02
CA LEU A 187 -7.98 -6.67 -7.04
C LEU A 187 -8.38 -5.25 -6.63
N ARG A 188 -8.29 -4.97 -5.33
CA ARG A 188 -8.35 -3.63 -4.72
C ARG A 188 -7.10 -3.43 -3.85
N LEU A 189 -6.23 -2.50 -4.21
CA LEU A 189 -5.10 -2.12 -3.38
C LEU A 189 -5.60 -1.27 -2.20
N GLY A 190 -5.26 -1.66 -0.97
CA GLY A 190 -5.72 -0.99 0.24
C GLY A 190 -4.66 -0.86 1.32
N ASP A 191 -5.10 -0.38 2.48
CA ASP A 191 -4.28 -0.01 3.64
C ASP A 191 -3.24 1.10 3.38
N PHE A 192 -3.77 2.29 3.15
CA PHE A 192 -3.01 3.54 3.02
C PHE A 192 -2.47 4.09 4.35
N GLY A 193 -2.42 3.29 5.42
CA GLY A 193 -1.94 3.74 6.74
C GLY A 193 -0.45 4.11 6.78
N LEU A 194 0.31 3.70 5.76
CA LEU A 194 1.67 4.17 5.53
C LEU A 194 1.77 5.05 4.28
N SER A 195 0.66 5.42 3.65
CA SER A 195 0.72 6.28 2.46
C SER A 195 1.20 7.69 2.80
N ARG A 196 1.78 8.38 1.82
CA ARG A 196 2.18 9.78 1.99
C ARG A 196 2.13 10.49 0.65
N ALA A 197 1.67 11.74 0.70
CA ALA A 197 1.89 12.70 -0.36
C ALA A 197 3.37 12.69 -0.75
N TRP A 198 3.66 12.41 -2.01
CA TRP A 198 5.01 12.48 -2.52
C TRP A 198 5.46 13.94 -2.50
N ASP A 199 6.58 14.17 -1.83
CA ASP A 199 7.26 15.45 -1.78
C ASP A 199 8.73 15.15 -2.03
N ALA A 200 9.21 15.52 -3.21
CA ALA A 200 10.56 15.21 -3.67
C ALA A 200 11.64 15.88 -2.80
N GLU A 201 11.31 16.98 -2.11
CA GLU A 201 12.23 17.73 -1.27
C GLU A 201 12.18 17.26 0.20
N ALA A 202 11.16 16.51 0.60
CA ALA A 202 11.02 16.06 1.96
C ALA A 202 11.91 14.84 2.24
N SER A 203 12.72 14.94 3.28
CA SER A 203 13.32 13.76 3.91
C SER A 203 12.21 12.87 4.50
N MET A 204 12.21 11.61 4.14
CA MET A 204 11.22 10.62 4.57
C MET A 204 11.89 9.49 5.37
N THR A 205 11.15 8.91 6.32
CA THR A 205 11.62 7.74 7.08
C THR A 205 11.85 6.56 6.14
N HIS A 206 13.00 5.88 6.28
CA HIS A 206 13.38 4.73 5.46
C HIS A 206 12.85 3.40 6.02
N GLU A 207 12.52 3.33 7.31
CA GLU A 207 11.85 2.20 7.99
C GLU A 207 10.35 2.10 7.65
N VAL A 208 10.04 2.24 6.37
CA VAL A 208 8.70 2.03 5.81
C VAL A 208 8.73 0.78 4.92
N VAL A 209 7.57 0.30 4.49
CA VAL A 209 7.39 -0.99 3.81
C VAL A 209 7.69 -2.19 4.71
N SER A 210 6.83 -3.20 4.63
CA SER A 210 7.10 -4.52 5.19
C SER A 210 8.41 -5.09 4.63
N ARG A 211 9.33 -5.53 5.51
CA ARG A 211 10.74 -5.86 5.17
C ARG A 211 10.92 -6.68 3.89
N TRP A 212 10.14 -7.75 3.72
CA TRP A 212 10.26 -8.66 2.57
C TRP A 212 9.99 -8.01 1.20
N TYR A 213 9.29 -6.86 1.19
CA TYR A 213 8.94 -6.10 0.00
C TYR A 213 9.69 -4.76 -0.07
N ARG A 214 10.59 -4.49 0.89
CA ARG A 214 11.33 -3.23 0.96
C ARG A 214 12.41 -3.19 -0.11
N ALA A 215 12.50 -2.05 -0.79
CA ALA A 215 13.49 -1.80 -1.83
C ALA A 215 14.92 -1.70 -1.25
N PRO A 216 15.96 -2.11 -1.99
CA PRO A 216 17.33 -2.12 -1.50
C PRO A 216 17.83 -0.72 -1.12
N GLU A 217 17.38 0.33 -1.81
CA GLU A 217 17.75 1.71 -1.48
C GLU A 217 17.26 2.13 -0.09
N LEU A 218 16.07 1.66 0.32
CA LEU A 218 15.53 1.92 1.65
C LEU A 218 16.30 1.13 2.73
N LEU A 219 16.67 -0.12 2.43
CA LEU A 219 17.51 -0.96 3.30
C LEU A 219 18.93 -0.40 3.47
N LEU A 220 19.40 0.40 2.51
CA LEU A 220 20.68 1.12 2.53
C LEU A 220 20.54 2.58 3.02
N GLY A 221 19.39 2.91 3.64
CA GLY A 221 19.18 4.15 4.37
C GLY A 221 18.74 5.34 3.53
N GLN A 222 18.34 5.17 2.25
CA GLN A 222 17.87 6.27 1.41
C GLN A 222 16.67 6.98 2.06
N ARG A 223 16.79 8.30 2.23
CA ARG A 223 15.73 9.14 2.83
C ARG A 223 14.94 9.97 1.82
N HIS A 224 15.43 10.12 0.60
CA HIS A 224 14.72 10.77 -0.50
C HIS A 224 14.39 9.72 -1.54
N TYR A 225 13.12 9.35 -1.64
CA TYR A 225 12.64 8.29 -2.52
C TYR A 225 11.28 8.70 -3.11
N GLY A 226 10.96 8.09 -4.24
CA GLY A 226 9.72 8.33 -4.98
C GLY A 226 8.94 7.05 -5.26
N PRO A 227 8.11 7.07 -6.32
CA PRO A 227 7.26 5.94 -6.74
C PRO A 227 7.99 4.61 -6.97
N GLU A 228 9.30 4.64 -7.23
CA GLU A 228 10.12 3.45 -7.50
C GLU A 228 10.07 2.41 -6.38
N ILE A 229 9.86 2.81 -5.12
CA ILE A 229 9.83 1.87 -3.99
C ILE A 229 8.58 0.99 -4.05
N ASP A 230 7.45 1.55 -4.48
CA ASP A 230 6.20 0.81 -4.67
C ASP A 230 6.32 -0.13 -5.87
N VAL A 231 7.05 0.29 -6.90
CA VAL A 231 7.33 -0.57 -8.06
C VAL A 231 8.17 -1.76 -7.66
N TRP A 232 9.23 -1.58 -6.85
CA TRP A 232 10.01 -2.70 -6.33
C TRP A 232 9.12 -3.69 -5.56
N SER A 233 8.33 -3.17 -4.62
CA SER A 233 7.40 -3.98 -3.83
C SER A 233 6.41 -4.73 -4.73
N SER A 234 5.91 -4.09 -5.80
CA SER A 234 5.05 -4.75 -6.81
C SER A 234 5.78 -5.83 -7.60
N GLY A 235 7.08 -5.67 -7.88
CA GLY A 235 7.93 -6.69 -8.49
C GLY A 235 8.08 -7.92 -7.60
N CYS A 236 8.22 -7.72 -6.27
CA CYS A 236 8.17 -8.82 -5.31
C CYS A 236 6.81 -9.55 -5.35
N VAL A 237 5.69 -8.81 -5.36
CA VAL A 237 4.35 -9.40 -5.51
C VAL A 237 4.22 -10.16 -6.83
N PHE A 238 4.75 -9.63 -7.93
CA PHE A 238 4.74 -10.29 -9.23
C PHE A 238 5.52 -11.61 -9.21
N ALA A 239 6.67 -11.67 -8.55
CA ALA A 239 7.40 -12.91 -8.35
C ALA A 239 6.57 -13.97 -7.59
N GLU A 240 5.78 -13.59 -6.59
CA GLU A 240 4.88 -14.53 -5.91
C GLU A 240 3.73 -14.98 -6.82
N LEU A 241 3.17 -14.07 -7.61
CA LEU A 241 2.14 -14.37 -8.61
C LEU A 241 2.65 -15.30 -9.72
N LEU A 242 3.89 -15.14 -10.17
CA LEU A 242 4.51 -16.02 -11.17
C LEU A 242 4.75 -17.43 -10.65
N ARG A 243 5.09 -17.59 -9.37
CA ARG A 243 5.10 -18.91 -8.72
C ARG A 243 3.69 -19.46 -8.52
N GLY A 244 2.74 -18.57 -8.24
CA GLY A 244 1.33 -18.91 -8.02
C GLY A 244 1.04 -19.52 -6.63
N TYR A 245 1.98 -19.47 -5.69
CA TYR A 245 1.79 -19.94 -4.32
C TYR A 245 2.54 -19.06 -3.31
N GLY A 246 2.18 -19.20 -2.04
CA GLY A 246 2.64 -18.32 -0.96
C GLY A 246 4.14 -18.39 -0.65
N GLY A 247 4.54 -17.51 0.27
CA GLY A 247 5.92 -17.32 0.72
C GLY A 247 6.59 -16.17 -0.02
N ALA A 248 7.22 -15.24 0.69
CA ALA A 248 7.82 -14.07 0.05
C ALA A 248 9.02 -14.46 -0.84
N PHE A 249 9.17 -13.80 -1.99
CA PHE A 249 10.30 -14.08 -2.89
C PHE A 249 11.66 -13.77 -2.23
N PHE A 250 11.73 -12.67 -1.47
CA PHE A 250 12.88 -12.32 -0.64
C PHE A 250 12.49 -12.31 0.84
N ALA A 251 12.69 -13.43 1.53
CA ALA A 251 12.37 -13.57 2.95
C ALA A 251 13.63 -13.44 3.83
N GLY A 252 14.02 -12.20 4.15
CA GLY A 252 15.14 -11.89 5.05
C GLY A 252 14.72 -11.75 6.52
N ASP A 253 15.51 -12.33 7.43
CA ASP A 253 15.33 -12.21 8.88
C ASP A 253 16.11 -11.02 9.45
N GLY A 254 15.68 -9.80 9.10
CA GLY A 254 16.39 -8.56 9.40
C GLY A 254 16.93 -7.89 8.13
N ASP A 255 17.31 -6.62 8.23
CA ASP A 255 17.55 -5.78 7.06
C ASP A 255 18.82 -6.18 6.29
N ILE A 256 19.88 -6.61 6.99
CA ILE A 256 21.10 -7.15 6.39
C ILE A 256 20.81 -8.47 5.65
N TRP A 257 20.03 -9.37 6.26
CA TRP A 257 19.65 -10.63 5.64
C TRP A 257 18.71 -10.42 4.47
N GLN A 258 17.83 -9.41 4.52
CA GLN A 258 16.99 -9.02 3.40
C GLN A 258 17.85 -8.59 2.20
N LEU A 259 18.84 -7.71 2.40
CA LEU A 259 19.80 -7.35 1.36
C LEU A 259 20.55 -8.58 0.83
N SER A 260 21.01 -9.47 1.71
CA SER A 260 21.69 -10.70 1.32
C SER A 260 20.82 -11.57 0.39
N ARG A 261 19.54 -11.75 0.71
CA ARG A 261 18.57 -12.50 -0.13
C ARG A 261 18.34 -11.85 -1.48
N ILE A 262 18.29 -10.51 -1.53
CA ILE A 262 18.17 -9.78 -2.79
C ILE A 262 19.41 -10.04 -3.65
N PHE A 263 20.61 -9.93 -3.06
CA PHE A 263 21.87 -10.10 -3.78
C PHE A 263 22.19 -11.55 -4.15
N ASP A 264 21.63 -12.54 -3.43
CA ASP A 264 21.68 -13.96 -3.81
C ASP A 264 21.07 -14.20 -5.20
N VAL A 265 20.02 -13.45 -5.55
CA VAL A 265 19.29 -13.61 -6.82
C VAL A 265 19.75 -12.59 -7.86
N LEU A 266 19.81 -11.31 -7.50
CA LEU A 266 20.04 -10.21 -8.45
C LEU A 266 21.53 -9.84 -8.58
N GLY A 267 22.40 -10.48 -7.80
CA GLY A 267 23.81 -10.14 -7.70
C GLY A 267 24.06 -8.92 -6.82
N THR A 268 25.30 -8.78 -6.37
CA THR A 268 25.73 -7.58 -5.62
C THR A 268 25.81 -6.36 -6.54
N PRO A 269 25.43 -5.14 -6.07
CA PRO A 269 25.54 -3.95 -6.89
C PRO A 269 26.99 -3.67 -7.31
N THR A 270 27.16 -3.25 -8.56
CA THR A 270 28.45 -2.87 -9.16
C THR A 270 28.37 -1.42 -9.63
N PRO A 271 29.50 -0.73 -9.87
CA PRO A 271 29.49 0.62 -10.43
C PRO A 271 28.71 0.73 -11.76
N THR A 272 28.57 -0.37 -12.50
CA THR A 272 27.78 -0.41 -13.74
C THR A 272 26.29 -0.64 -13.48
N SER A 273 25.95 -1.59 -12.59
CA SER A 273 24.55 -1.94 -12.33
C SER A 273 23.83 -0.86 -11.52
N TRP A 274 24.50 -0.25 -10.53
CA TRP A 274 23.94 0.81 -9.70
C TRP A 274 25.01 1.87 -9.34
N PRO A 275 25.31 2.80 -10.28
CA PRO A 275 26.40 3.77 -10.12
C PRO A 275 26.24 4.68 -8.90
N SER A 276 25.01 5.06 -8.57
CA SER A 276 24.68 5.98 -7.47
C SER A 276 24.62 5.32 -6.10
N ALA A 277 24.76 3.98 -5.99
CA ALA A 277 24.68 3.26 -4.73
C ALA A 277 25.71 3.77 -3.70
N VAL A 278 26.87 4.24 -4.18
CA VAL A 278 27.95 4.80 -3.36
C VAL A 278 27.55 6.03 -2.55
N LEU A 279 26.45 6.69 -2.92
CA LEU A 279 25.92 7.87 -2.25
C LEU A 279 24.93 7.54 -1.12
N LEU A 280 24.56 6.26 -0.96
CA LEU A 280 23.57 5.85 0.03
C LEU A 280 24.16 5.89 1.45
N PRO A 281 23.38 6.32 2.47
CA PRO A 281 23.91 6.54 3.82
C PRO A 281 24.58 5.34 4.49
N ASP A 282 24.11 4.13 4.19
CA ASP A 282 24.66 2.88 4.75
C ASP A 282 25.53 2.10 3.76
N TRP A 283 25.81 2.69 2.59
CA TRP A 283 26.77 2.13 1.65
C TRP A 283 28.17 2.08 2.27
N GLY A 284 28.83 0.93 2.14
CA GLY A 284 30.17 0.69 2.70
C GLY A 284 30.21 0.38 4.20
N LYS A 285 29.08 0.49 4.94
CA LYS A 285 28.98 0.02 6.33
C LYS A 285 28.75 -1.49 6.43
N LEU A 286 28.21 -2.07 5.36
CA LEU A 286 27.92 -3.49 5.22
C LEU A 286 28.81 -4.10 4.14
N HIS A 287 29.46 -5.22 4.45
CA HIS A 287 30.26 -5.98 3.50
C HIS A 287 29.49 -7.22 3.07
N PHE A 288 29.26 -7.36 1.76
CA PHE A 288 28.68 -8.55 1.15
C PHE A 288 29.72 -9.15 0.21
N GLU A 289 29.89 -10.48 0.24
CA GLU A 289 30.68 -11.18 -0.75
C GLU A 289 30.13 -10.91 -2.16
N PRO A 290 30.96 -10.56 -3.16
CA PRO A 290 30.50 -10.31 -4.52
C PRO A 290 29.77 -11.52 -5.11
N LYS A 291 28.53 -11.31 -5.56
CA LYS A 291 27.68 -12.34 -6.17
C LYS A 291 27.30 -11.95 -7.58
N ARG A 292 27.32 -12.93 -8.49
CA ARG A 292 26.79 -12.75 -9.85
C ARG A 292 25.27 -12.93 -9.83
N PRO A 293 24.51 -12.18 -10.65
CA PRO A 293 23.08 -12.40 -10.79
C PRO A 293 22.78 -13.83 -11.28
N LEU A 294 21.80 -14.47 -10.67
CA LEU A 294 21.29 -15.76 -11.13
C LEU A 294 20.22 -15.57 -12.22
N PRO A 295 20.13 -16.46 -13.22
CA PRO A 295 19.05 -16.43 -14.20
C PRO A 295 17.68 -16.61 -13.53
N LEU A 296 16.77 -15.64 -13.71
CA LEU A 296 15.41 -15.74 -13.14
C LEU A 296 14.63 -16.99 -13.58
N ARG A 297 14.98 -17.57 -14.74
CA ARG A 297 14.44 -18.84 -15.25
C ARG A 297 14.66 -20.01 -14.28
N GLU A 298 15.68 -19.96 -13.42
CA GLU A 298 15.89 -20.97 -12.36
C GLU A 298 14.83 -20.89 -11.26
N PHE A 299 14.25 -19.71 -11.03
CA PHE A 299 13.20 -19.48 -10.02
C PHE A 299 11.79 -19.58 -10.59
N PHE A 300 11.63 -19.32 -11.90
CA PHE A 300 10.36 -19.34 -12.60
C PHE A 300 10.51 -20.14 -13.92
N PRO A 301 10.62 -21.48 -13.83
CA PRO A 301 10.86 -22.34 -14.99
C PRO A 301 9.80 -22.18 -16.08
N ASP A 302 8.54 -22.02 -15.68
CA ASP A 302 7.38 -21.96 -16.59
C ASP A 302 7.00 -20.53 -17.03
N ALA A 303 7.73 -19.50 -16.57
CA ALA A 303 7.43 -18.12 -16.94
C ALA A 303 7.90 -17.80 -18.38
N SER A 304 7.08 -17.04 -19.13
CA SER A 304 7.44 -16.55 -20.46
C SER A 304 8.63 -15.59 -20.44
N GLU A 305 9.31 -15.41 -21.57
CA GLU A 305 10.40 -14.42 -21.67
C GLU A 305 9.92 -13.00 -21.35
N CYS A 306 8.71 -12.65 -21.78
CA CYS A 306 8.13 -11.34 -21.48
C CYS A 306 7.86 -11.16 -19.98
N ALA A 307 7.44 -12.23 -19.27
CA ALA A 307 7.26 -12.19 -17.82
C ALA A 307 8.60 -11.99 -17.10
N LEU A 308 9.63 -12.71 -17.51
CA LEU A 308 10.98 -12.58 -16.95
C LEU A 308 11.59 -11.20 -17.23
N ASP A 309 11.42 -10.65 -18.44
CA ASP A 309 11.89 -9.29 -18.77
C ASP A 309 11.18 -8.23 -17.91
N LEU A 310 9.85 -8.34 -17.77
CA LEU A 310 9.09 -7.45 -16.91
C LEU A 310 9.59 -7.51 -15.47
N LEU A 311 9.78 -8.72 -14.92
CA LEU A 311 10.25 -8.91 -13.56
C LEU A 311 11.64 -8.31 -13.34
N ARG A 312 12.59 -8.49 -14.28
CA ARG A 312 13.93 -7.87 -14.23
C ARG A 312 13.86 -6.34 -14.18
N ARG A 313 12.93 -5.74 -14.93
CA ARG A 313 12.77 -4.28 -14.99
C ARG A 313 12.07 -3.70 -13.76
N LEU A 314 11.21 -4.47 -13.10
CA LEU A 314 10.57 -4.09 -11.83
C LEU A 314 11.53 -4.25 -10.64
N LEU A 315 12.34 -5.31 -10.64
CA LEU A 315 13.36 -5.60 -9.63
C LEU A 315 14.74 -5.05 -10.03
N CYS A 316 14.78 -3.93 -10.75
CA CYS A 316 16.05 -3.26 -11.03
C CYS A 316 16.61 -2.66 -9.73
N LEU A 317 17.87 -2.99 -9.41
CA LEU A 317 18.56 -2.49 -8.21
C LEU A 317 18.66 -0.97 -8.23
N ASP A 318 18.99 -0.39 -9.39
CA ASP A 318 19.06 1.06 -9.57
C ASP A 318 17.64 1.65 -9.67
N PRO A 319 17.18 2.42 -8.67
CA PRO A 319 15.83 3.00 -8.66
C PRO A 319 15.56 3.89 -9.89
N GLN A 320 16.59 4.54 -10.45
CA GLN A 320 16.44 5.43 -11.61
C GLN A 320 16.19 4.67 -12.93
N LYS A 321 16.59 3.40 -12.98
CA LYS A 321 16.40 2.52 -14.14
C LYS A 321 15.17 1.62 -14.00
N ARG A 322 14.55 1.58 -12.81
CA ARG A 322 13.35 0.81 -12.54
C ARG A 322 12.19 1.35 -13.37
N LEU A 323 11.35 0.46 -13.91
CA LEU A 323 10.15 0.90 -14.64
C LEU A 323 9.24 1.72 -13.73
N THR A 324 8.44 2.62 -14.30
CA THR A 324 7.28 3.17 -13.58
C THR A 324 6.10 2.21 -13.68
N ALA A 325 5.12 2.29 -12.77
CA ALA A 325 3.91 1.48 -12.86
C ALA A 325 3.18 1.67 -14.21
N ALA A 326 3.08 2.91 -14.69
CA ALA A 326 2.54 3.24 -16.01
C ALA A 326 3.38 2.67 -17.16
N GLY A 327 4.72 2.65 -17.02
CA GLY A 327 5.62 2.02 -17.98
C GLY A 327 5.45 0.50 -18.05
N ALA A 328 5.32 -0.15 -16.89
CA ALA A 328 5.08 -1.59 -16.78
C ALA A 328 3.76 -2.02 -17.45
N LEU A 329 2.70 -1.21 -17.36
CA LEU A 329 1.42 -1.48 -18.05
C LEU A 329 1.53 -1.53 -19.58
N ARG A 330 2.55 -0.88 -20.17
CA ARG A 330 2.82 -0.90 -21.62
C ARG A 330 3.77 -2.03 -22.04
N HIS A 331 4.18 -2.88 -21.10
CA HIS A 331 5.11 -3.96 -21.38
C HIS A 331 4.48 -5.06 -22.24
N ALA A 332 5.30 -5.69 -23.10
CA ALA A 332 4.86 -6.73 -24.03
C ALA A 332 4.17 -7.93 -23.34
N TYR A 333 4.51 -8.21 -22.08
CA TYR A 333 3.87 -9.25 -21.26
C TYR A 333 2.33 -9.16 -21.21
N PHE A 334 1.78 -7.94 -21.20
CA PHE A 334 0.33 -7.72 -21.18
C PHE A 334 -0.33 -7.78 -22.56
N SER A 335 0.46 -7.84 -23.63
CA SER A 335 0.01 -8.07 -25.02
C SER A 335 0.26 -9.51 -25.49
N GLU A 336 1.10 -10.25 -24.77
CA GLU A 336 1.39 -11.66 -25.03
C GLU A 336 0.14 -12.52 -24.77
N TYR A 337 -0.23 -13.33 -25.76
CA TYR A 337 -1.27 -14.34 -25.59
C TYR A 337 -0.93 -15.27 -24.41
N PRO A 338 -1.92 -15.71 -23.63
CA PRO A 338 -1.66 -16.68 -22.57
C PRO A 338 -1.06 -17.95 -23.20
N THR A 339 0.12 -18.36 -22.70
CA THR A 339 0.76 -19.65 -23.05
C THR A 339 0.04 -20.81 -22.41
#